data_AF-A0A7R9MYU5-F1
#
_entry.id   AF-A0A7R9MYU5-F1
#
_cell.length_a   1.000
_cell.length_b   1.000
_cell.length_c   1.000
_cell.angle_alpha   90.00
_cell.angle_beta   90.00
_cell.angle_gamma   90.00
#
_symmetry.space_group_name_H-M   'P 1'
#
loop_
_entity.id
_entity.type
_entity.pdbx_description
1 polymer ?
#
loop_
_entity_poly.entity_id
_entity_poly.type
_entity_poly.pdbx_seq_one_letter_code
_entity_poly.pdbx_strand_id
1 'polypeptide(L)' 'MCVSDGSADYDPEEVAAQLGVKRYKCNDCGNSFQGIGKNVVCPSCRSKNVVTK' A
#
# COMPACT_ATOMS: atom_id res chain seq x y z
N MET A 1 28.23 14.48 -19.45
CA MET A 1 26.78 14.20 -19.51
C MET A 1 26.59 12.75 -19.21
N CYS A 2 26.21 12.41 -17.98
CA CYS A 2 25.83 11.06 -17.63
C CYS A 2 24.30 11.05 -17.69
N VAL A 3 23.74 10.79 -18.87
CA VAL A 3 22.31 10.43 -18.92
C VAL A 3 22.29 8.99 -18.46
N SER A 4 22.21 8.82 -17.14
CA SER A 4 21.92 7.54 -16.50
C SER A 4 20.47 7.20 -16.81
N ASP A 5 20.19 6.87 -18.07
CA ASP A 5 19.00 6.11 -18.46
C ASP A 5 19.24 4.67 -18.00
N GLY A 6 19.23 4.51 -16.68
CA GLY A 6 18.91 3.23 -16.08
C GLY A 6 17.40 3.12 -16.19
N SER A 7 16.93 2.61 -17.31
CA SER A 7 15.64 1.93 -17.38
C SER A 7 15.75 0.69 -16.48
N ALA A 8 15.79 0.92 -15.17
CA ALA A 8 15.27 -0.05 -14.24
C ALA A 8 13.81 -0.18 -14.66
N ASP A 9 13.50 -1.28 -15.32
CA ASP A 9 12.17 -1.80 -15.44
C ASP A 9 11.65 -1.93 -14.01
N TYR A 10 11.11 -0.82 -13.49
CA TYR A 10 10.54 -0.71 -12.17
C TYR A 10 9.20 -1.38 -12.32
N ASP A 11 9.20 -2.70 -12.26
CA ASP A 11 7.98 -3.45 -12.17
C ASP A 11 7.36 -3.12 -10.81
N PRO A 12 6.26 -2.34 -10.77
CA PRO A 12 5.70 -1.87 -9.51
C PRO A 12 5.15 -3.04 -8.67
N GLU A 13 4.95 -4.22 -9.25
CA GLU A 13 4.55 -5.42 -8.52
C GLU A 13 5.71 -5.99 -7.70
N GLU A 14 6.95 -5.98 -8.23
CA GLU A 14 8.12 -6.46 -7.50
C GLU A 14 8.42 -5.59 -6.26
N VAL A 15 8.24 -4.27 -6.39
CA VAL A 15 8.52 -3.33 -5.30
C VAL A 15 7.41 -3.36 -4.24
N ALA A 16 6.15 -3.55 -4.65
CA ALA A 16 5.04 -3.76 -3.71
C ALA A 16 5.20 -5.06 -2.90
N ALA A 17 5.69 -6.14 -3.54
CA ALA A 17 5.99 -7.41 -2.87
C ALA A 17 7.15 -7.28 -1.88
N GLN A 18 8.22 -6.58 -2.26
CA GLN A 18 9.38 -6.32 -1.38
C GLN A 18 9.04 -5.42 -0.18
N LEU A 19 8.17 -4.43 -0.37
CA LEU A 19 7.73 -3.52 0.69
C LEU A 19 6.65 -4.12 1.62
N GLY A 20 6.09 -5.29 1.27
CA GLY A 20 5.06 -5.96 2.06
C GLY A 20 3.77 -5.15 2.18
N VAL A 21 3.48 -4.30 1.20
CA VAL A 21 2.31 -3.43 1.19
C VAL A 21 1.08 -4.26 0.84
N LYS A 22 0.07 -4.23 1.70
CA LYS A 22 -1.23 -4.87 1.46
C LYS A 22 -2.31 -3.81 1.26
N ARG A 23 -3.35 -4.16 0.51
CA ARG A 23 -4.55 -3.32 0.38
C ARG A 23 -5.50 -3.62 1.53
N TYR A 24 -6.04 -2.56 2.11
CA TYR A 24 -7.01 -2.62 3.19
C TYR A 24 -8.26 -1.85 2.79
N LYS A 25 -9.40 -2.31 3.30
CA LYS A 25 -10.69 -1.62 3.18
C LYS A 25 -11.29 -1.45 4.57
N CYS A 26 -11.70 -0.23 4.90
CA CYS A 26 -12.45 0.06 6.11
C CYS A 26 -13.92 -0.31 5.94
N ASN A 27 -14.48 -1.06 6.89
CA ASN A 27 -15.90 -1.41 6.88
C ASN A 27 -16.80 -0.31 7.44
N ASP A 28 -16.30 0.62 8.26
CA ASP A 28 -17.14 1.70 8.80
C ASP A 28 -17.40 2.81 7.78
N CYS A 29 -16.37 3.27 7.09
CA CYS A 29 -16.48 4.40 6.15
C CYS A 29 -16.34 3.98 4.68
N GLY A 30 -16.00 2.72 4.40
CA GLY A 30 -15.80 2.22 3.04
C GLY A 30 -14.46 2.61 2.39
N ASN A 31 -13.61 3.38 3.07
CA ASN A 31 -12.33 3.83 2.49
C ASN A 31 -11.39 2.66 2.18
N SER A 32 -10.70 2.72 1.04
CA SER A 32 -9.71 1.71 0.63
C SER A 32 -8.32 2.34 0.56
N PHE A 33 -7.34 1.75 1.23
CA PHE A 33 -5.99 2.31 1.36
C PHE A 33 -4.93 1.21 1.40
N GLN A 34 -3.68 1.57 1.11
CA GLN A 34 -2.54 0.67 1.19
C GLN A 34 -1.82 0.84 2.53
N GLY A 35 -1.42 -0.27 3.16
CA GLY A 35 -0.78 -0.24 4.46
C GLY A 35 0.24 -1.37 4.62
N ILE A 36 1.12 -1.22 5.59
CA ILE A 36 2.16 -2.20 5.91
C ILE A 36 1.90 -2.73 7.32
N GLY A 37 1.88 -4.06 7.48
CA GLY A 37 1.76 -4.71 8.78
C GLY A 37 0.34 -5.09 9.21
N LYS A 38 0.18 -5.45 10.49
CA LYS A 38 -1.02 -6.13 11.03
C LYS A 38 -1.96 -5.19 11.81
N ASN A 39 -1.46 -4.02 12.22
CA ASN A 39 -2.14 -3.08 13.11
C ASN A 39 -2.44 -1.75 12.38
N VAL A 40 -3.03 -1.86 11.20
CA VAL A 40 -3.43 -0.70 10.41
C VAL A 40 -4.76 -0.15 10.91
N VAL A 41 -4.89 1.17 10.85
CA VAL A 41 -6.10 1.91 11.23
C VAL A 41 -6.55 2.72 10.04
N CYS A 42 -7.86 2.85 9.83
CA CYS A 42 -8.39 3.62 8.71
C CYS A 42 -7.95 5.10 8.82
N PRO A 43 -7.27 5.67 7.82
CA PRO A 43 -6.81 7.06 7.88
C PRO A 43 -7.96 8.07 7.82
N SER A 44 -9.10 7.71 7.22
CA SER A 44 -10.24 8.61 7.05
C SER A 44 -11.10 8.77 8.32
N CYS A 45 -11.46 7.67 8.99
CA CYS A 45 -12.35 7.69 10.15
C CYS A 45 -11.69 7.23 11.45
N ARG A 46 -10.40 6.85 11.43
CA ARG A 46 -9.64 6.29 12.56
C ARG A 46 -10.22 4.99 13.15
N SER A 47 -11.13 4.33 12.43
CA SER A 47 -11.65 3.04 12.84
C SER A 47 -10.61 1.92 12.71
N LYS A 48 -10.64 0.99 13.66
CA LYS A 48 -9.86 -0.25 13.65
C LYS A 48 -10.53 -1.36 12.84
N ASN A 49 -11.78 -1.16 12.37
CA ASN A 49 -12.50 -2.13 11.56
C ASN A 49 -12.05 -2.05 10.09
N VAL A 50 -10.88 -2.62 9.82
CA VAL A 50 -10.29 -2.70 8.49
C VAL A 50 -10.02 -4.16 8.13
N VAL A 51 -10.29 -4.53 6.89
CA VAL A 51 -10.07 -5.87 6.34
C VAL A 51 -9.06 -5.81 5.21
N THR A 52 -8.16 -6.79 5.14
CA THR A 52 -7.26 -6.96 4.00
C THR A 52 -8.03 -7.44 2.78
N LYS A 53 -7.76 -6.86 1.62
CA LYS A 53 -8.30 -7.29 0.33
C LYS A 53 -7.19 -7.79 -0.57
#